data_AF-A0A645DCY8-F1
#
_entry.id   AF-A0A645DCY8-F1
#
_cell.length_a   1.000
_cell.length_b   1.000
_cell.length_c   1.000
_cell.angle_alpha   90.00
_cell.angle_beta   90.00
_cell.angle_gamma   90.00
#
_symmetry.space_group_name_H-M   'P 1'
#
loop_
_entity.id
_entity.type
_entity.pdbx_description
1 polymer ?
#
loop_
_entity_poly.entity_id
_entity_poly.type
_entity_poly.pdbx_seq_one_letter_code
_entity_poly.pdbx_strand_id
1 'polypeptide(L)'
;MEKDITKILSDPAFDCIETAEKADFIKLYTDIQGKSAREAIGIFLSRKDSLTGGKPLNEAKRKAIAEVLKSALSPSERSELEKMMIVFESMRRT
;
A
#
# COMPACT_ATOMS: atom_id res chain seq x y z
N MET A 1 -4.34 8.60 16.86
CA MET A 1 -5.52 7.88 16.34
C MET A 1 -4.98 6.83 15.38
N GLU A 2 -4.90 5.57 15.83
CA GLU A 2 -4.56 4.44 14.96
C GLU A 2 -5.61 4.37 13.84
N LYS A 3 -5.19 4.54 12.59
CA LYS A 3 -6.10 4.39 11.45
C LYS A 3 -6.35 2.89 11.28
N ASP A 4 -7.56 2.46 11.63
CA ASP A 4 -8.02 1.09 11.44
C ASP A 4 -8.05 0.76 9.94
N ILE A 5 -7.15 -0.15 9.52
CA ILE A 5 -7.01 -0.57 8.14
C ILE A 5 -8.29 -1.18 7.57
N THR A 6 -9.13 -1.77 8.42
CA THR A 6 -10.41 -2.34 8.00
C THR A 6 -11.36 -1.26 7.49
N LYS A 7 -11.31 -0.04 8.06
CA LYS A 7 -12.11 1.10 7.58
C LYS A 7 -11.62 1.61 6.24
N ILE A 8 -10.30 1.59 6.02
CA ILE A 8 -9.71 1.95 4.72
C ILE A 8 -10.17 0.96 3.66
N LEU A 9 -10.08 -0.35 3.93
CA LEU A 9 -10.44 -1.41 2.97
C LEU A 9 -11.95 -1.62 2.81
N SER A 10 -12.77 -0.97 3.64
CA SER A 10 -14.23 -0.93 3.53
C SER A 10 -14.74 0.27 2.71
N ASP A 11 -13.83 1.11 2.21
CA ASP A 11 -14.21 2.20 1.29
C ASP A 11 -14.78 1.61 -0.02
N PRO A 12 -15.93 2.10 -0.51
CA PRO A 12 -16.52 1.63 -1.76
C PRO A 12 -15.58 1.71 -2.98
N ALA A 13 -14.59 2.60 -2.95
CA ALA A 13 -13.54 2.68 -3.97
C ALA A 13 -12.73 1.38 -4.11
N PHE A 14 -12.78 0.50 -3.11
CA PHE A 14 -12.06 -0.77 -3.04
C PHE A 14 -12.99 -2.00 -3.12
N ASP A 15 -14.25 -1.85 -3.49
CA ASP A 15 -15.18 -2.98 -3.68
C ASP A 15 -14.76 -3.91 -4.83
N CYS A 16 -13.92 -3.40 -5.75
CA CYS A 16 -13.31 -4.20 -6.82
C CYS A 16 -12.14 -5.09 -6.35
N ILE A 17 -11.73 -5.00 -5.08
CA ILE A 17 -10.67 -5.82 -4.49
C ILE A 17 -11.30 -7.06 -3.85
N GLU A 18 -10.85 -8.24 -4.26
CA GLU A 18 -11.40 -9.50 -3.76
C GLU A 18 -11.12 -9.65 -2.25
N THR A 19 -12.01 -10.33 -1.50
CA THR A 19 -11.85 -10.50 -0.05
C THR A 19 -10.52 -11.17 0.33
N ALA A 20 -10.03 -12.12 -0.50
CA ALA A 20 -8.73 -12.75 -0.32
C ALA A 20 -7.58 -11.73 -0.44
N GLU A 21 -7.66 -10.80 -1.40
CA GLU A 21 -6.68 -9.72 -1.57
C GLU A 21 -6.72 -8.75 -0.39
N LYS A 22 -7.91 -8.42 0.14
CA LYS A 22 -8.07 -7.59 1.35
C LYS A 22 -7.35 -8.18 2.56
N ALA A 23 -7.30 -9.50 2.71
CA ALA A 23 -6.54 -10.15 3.78
C ALA A 23 -5.02 -9.92 3.64
N ASP A 24 -4.49 -9.94 2.42
CA ASP A 24 -3.08 -9.65 2.16
C ASP A 24 -2.74 -8.18 2.39
N PHE A 25 -3.67 -7.26 2.12
CA PHE A 25 -3.54 -5.85 2.48
C PHE A 25 -3.46 -5.63 4.00
N ILE A 26 -4.27 -6.34 4.78
CA ILE A 26 -4.22 -6.28 6.24
C ILE A 26 -2.87 -6.81 6.75
N LYS A 27 -2.38 -7.93 6.21
CA LYS A 27 -1.05 -8.46 6.56
C LYS A 27 0.06 -7.48 6.21
N LEU A 28 0.00 -6.89 5.01
CA LEU A 28 0.96 -5.85 4.60
C LEU A 28 0.96 -4.69 5.59
N TYR A 29 -0.22 -4.19 5.99
CA TYR A 29 -0.35 -3.12 6.98
C TYR A 29 0.33 -3.47 8.30
N THR A 30 0.05 -4.64 8.86
CA THR A 30 0.64 -5.09 10.14
C THR A 30 2.16 -5.23 10.05
N ASP A 31 2.68 -5.79 8.96
CA ASP A 31 4.11 -6.06 8.83
C ASP A 31 4.98 -4.80 8.62
N ILE A 32 4.39 -3.72 8.13
CA ILE A 32 5.07 -2.43 7.93
C ILE A 32 4.83 -1.44 9.07
N GLN A 33 3.97 -1.76 10.04
CA GLN A 33 3.78 -0.90 11.22
C GLN A 33 5.10 -0.75 11.97
N GLY A 34 5.47 0.51 12.26
CA GLY A 34 6.73 0.84 12.94
C GLY A 34 7.99 0.68 12.08
N LYS A 35 7.86 0.37 10.78
CA LYS A 35 8.97 0.32 9.83
C LYS A 35 9.26 1.68 9.21
N SER A 36 10.45 1.81 8.64
CA SER A 36 10.79 2.95 7.78
C SER A 36 10.09 2.85 6.41
N ALA A 37 9.96 3.98 5.71
CA ALA A 37 9.42 4.06 4.35
C ALA A 37 10.15 3.11 3.39
N ARG A 38 11.48 3.02 3.53
CA ARG A 38 12.32 2.14 2.70
C ARG A 38 12.05 0.66 2.96
N GLU A 39 11.93 0.27 4.23
CA GLU A 39 11.57 -1.11 4.60
C GLU A 39 10.15 -1.45 4.12
N ALA A 40 9.20 -0.52 4.28
CA ALA A 40 7.82 -0.71 3.84
C ALA A 40 7.73 -0.94 2.32
N ILE A 41 8.49 -0.18 1.53
CA ILE A 41 8.61 -0.42 0.07
C ILE A 41 9.22 -1.78 -0.20
N GLY A 42 10.28 -2.18 0.50
CA GLY A 42 10.91 -3.49 0.34
C GLY A 42 9.94 -4.64 0.60
N ILE A 43 9.18 -4.55 1.70
CA ILE A 43 8.15 -5.53 2.07
C ILE A 43 7.05 -5.56 0.99
N PHE A 44 6.56 -4.40 0.55
CA PHE A 44 5.58 -4.32 -0.53
C PHE A 44 6.08 -5.00 -1.82
N LEU A 45 7.30 -4.68 -2.27
CA LEU A 45 7.87 -5.25 -3.48
C LEU A 45 8.01 -6.78 -3.39
N SER A 46 8.37 -7.30 -2.22
CA SER A 46 8.46 -8.75 -1.99
C SER A 46 7.11 -9.48 -2.05
N ARG A 47 6.00 -8.76 -1.86
CA ARG A 47 4.64 -9.32 -1.80
C ARG A 47 3.75 -8.88 -2.96
N LYS A 48 4.29 -8.09 -3.89
CA LYS A 48 3.54 -7.48 -4.96
C LYS A 48 2.70 -8.49 -5.74
N ASP A 49 3.26 -9.66 -6.07
CA ASP A 49 2.55 -10.66 -6.87
C ASP A 49 1.39 -11.32 -6.10
N SER A 50 1.51 -11.47 -4.77
CA SER A 50 0.41 -11.95 -3.90
C SER A 50 -0.69 -10.91 -3.80
N LEU A 51 -0.31 -9.64 -3.57
CA LEU A 51 -1.25 -8.51 -3.42
C LEU A 51 -2.08 -8.25 -4.68
N THR A 52 -1.59 -8.67 -5.84
CA THR A 52 -2.29 -8.51 -7.11
C THR A 52 -2.93 -9.80 -7.61
N GLY A 53 -2.74 -10.92 -6.91
CA GLY A 53 -3.15 -12.24 -7.38
C GLY A 53 -2.51 -12.59 -8.74
N GLY A 54 -1.29 -12.12 -9.00
CA GLY A 54 -0.61 -12.24 -10.29
C GLY A 54 -1.21 -11.39 -11.42
N LYS A 55 -2.24 -10.57 -11.15
CA LYS A 55 -2.87 -9.68 -12.14
C LYS A 55 -2.13 -8.34 -12.21
N PRO A 56 -2.26 -7.59 -13.31
CA PRO A 56 -1.75 -6.21 -13.37
C PRO A 56 -2.41 -5.31 -12.33
N LEU A 57 -1.62 -4.38 -11.78
CA LEU A 57 -2.12 -3.34 -10.87
C LEU A 57 -3.01 -2.33 -11.61
N ASN A 58 -4.32 -2.43 -11.39
CA ASN A 58 -5.27 -1.39 -11.79
C ASN A 58 -5.17 -0.17 -10.85
N GLU A 59 -5.82 0.94 -11.23
CA GLU A 59 -5.73 2.20 -10.47
C GLU A 59 -6.26 2.07 -9.04
N ALA A 60 -7.39 1.38 -8.85
CA ALA A 60 -8.00 1.16 -7.54
C ALA A 60 -7.06 0.40 -6.59
N LYS A 61 -6.42 -0.68 -7.07
CA LYS A 61 -5.43 -1.44 -6.28
C LYS A 61 -4.21 -0.60 -5.94
N ARG A 62 -3.72 0.23 -6.87
CA ARG A 62 -2.60 1.15 -6.57
C ARG A 62 -2.97 2.14 -5.49
N LYS A 63 -4.18 2.71 -5.53
CA LYS A 63 -4.70 3.60 -4.49
C LYS A 63 -4.81 2.87 -3.14
N ALA A 64 -5.33 1.65 -3.13
CA ALA A 64 -5.41 0.83 -1.91
C ALA A 64 -4.03 0.58 -1.30
N ILE A 65 -3.06 0.13 -2.11
CA ILE A 65 -1.66 -0.07 -1.68
C ILE A 65 -1.10 1.22 -1.09
N ALA A 66 -1.27 2.35 -1.79
CA ALA A 66 -0.76 3.63 -1.34
C ALA A 66 -1.37 4.02 0.01
N GLU A 67 -2.68 3.89 0.19
CA GLU A 67 -3.36 4.22 1.45
C GLU A 67 -2.97 3.29 2.59
N VAL A 68 -2.77 2.00 2.32
CA VAL A 68 -2.26 1.01 3.29
C VAL A 68 -0.86 1.40 3.76
N LEU A 69 0.07 1.61 2.81
CA LEU A 69 1.44 2.01 3.11
C LEU A 69 1.48 3.31 3.92
N LYS A 70 0.75 4.32 3.47
CA LYS A 70 0.69 5.62 4.12
C LYS A 70 0.07 5.59 5.52
N SER A 71 -0.89 4.70 5.77
CA SER A 71 -1.61 4.64 7.04
C SER A 71 -0.92 3.81 8.11
N ALA A 72 -0.01 2.91 7.71
CA ALA A 72 0.81 2.14 8.65
C ALA A 72 2.07 2.88 9.11
N LEU A 73 2.53 3.85 8.33
CA LEU A 73 3.74 4.63 8.60
C LEU A 73 3.47 5.85 9.50
N SER A 74 4.50 6.26 10.24
CA SER A 74 4.49 7.52 10.99
C SER A 74 4.41 8.73 10.03
N PRO A 75 4.02 9.93 10.50
CA PRO A 75 3.92 11.10 9.63
C PRO A 75 5.21 11.45 8.88
N SER A 76 6.38 11.27 9.51
CA SER A 76 7.68 11.51 8.88
C SER A 76 7.96 10.50 7.77
N GLU A 77 7.77 9.21 8.05
CA GLU A 77 7.97 8.13 7.08
C GLU A 77 6.94 8.19 5.94
N ARG A 78 5.71 8.61 6.23
CA ARG A 78 4.68 8.85 5.22
C ARG A 78 5.11 9.92 4.21
N SER A 79 5.67 11.03 4.69
CA SER A 79 6.18 12.10 3.82
C SER A 79 7.34 11.61 2.95
N GLU A 80 8.22 10.79 3.52
CA GLU A 80 9.34 10.21 2.78
C GLU A 80 8.87 9.21 1.71
N LEU A 81 7.91 8.36 2.04
CA LEU A 81 7.26 7.45 1.09
C LEU A 81 6.65 8.21 -0.08
N GLU A 82 5.93 9.32 0.18
CA GLU A 82 5.30 10.12 -0.87
C GLU A 82 6.33 10.71 -1.84
N LYS A 83 7.46 11.21 -1.33
CA LYS A 83 8.57 11.67 -2.18
C LYS A 83 9.12 10.54 -3.04
N MET A 84 9.34 9.36 -2.46
CA MET A 84 9.81 8.19 -3.20
C MET A 84 8.84 7.80 -4.32
N MET A 85 7.54 7.79 -4.03
CA MET A 85 6.50 7.48 -5.02
C MET A 85 6.48 8.48 -6.20
N ILE A 86 6.63 9.77 -5.93
CA ILE A 86 6.72 10.81 -6.98
C ILE A 86 7.94 10.57 -7.88
N VAL A 87 9.09 10.20 -7.30
CA VAL A 87 10.30 9.86 -8.06
C VAL A 87 10.08 8.62 -8.93
N PHE A 88 9.39 7.59 -8.42
CA PHE A 88 9.05 6.41 -9.24
C PHE A 88 8.12 6.73 -10.41
N GLU A 89 7.14 7.60 -10.21
CA GLU A 89 6.22 8.01 -11.28
C GLU A 89 6.89 8.85 -12.36
N SER A 90 7.82 9.73 -11.98
CA SER A 90 8.56 10.56 -12.94
C SER A 90 9.55 9.75 -13.78
N MET A 91 10.20 8.73 -13.21
CA MET A 91 11.09 7.82 -13.96
C MET A 91 10.34 6.91 -14.96
N ARG A 92 9.04 6.66 -14.75
CA ARG A 92 8.24 5.81 -15.63
C ARG A 92 7.74 6.54 -16.90
N ARG A 93 7.94 7.86 -16.98
CA ARG A 93 7.50 8.72 -18.10
C ARG A 93 8.61 9.09 -19.09
N THR A 94 9.83 8.62 -18.87
CA THR A 94 10.98 8.70 -19.80
C THR A 94 11.21 7.35 -20.46
#